data_AF-A0AA39MCV9-F1
#
_entry.id   AF-A0AA39MCV9-F1
#
_cell.length_a   1.000
_cell.length_b   1.000
_cell.length_c   1.000
_cell.angle_alpha   90.00
_cell.angle_beta   90.00
_cell.angle_gamma   90.00
#
_symmetry.space_group_name_H-M   'P 1'
#
loop_
_entity.id
_entity.type
_entity.pdbx_description
1 polymer ?
#
loop_
_entity_poly.entity_id
_entity_poly.type
_entity_poly.pdbx_seq_one_letter_code
_entity_poly.pdbx_strand_id
1 'polypeptide(L)'
;MESVINGHPAPGGMLGHQVYFDVTYDDGKTNFCGVSILTPYYVLTAGHCFVNATSAKLIGSSDGDLFKRFVQQVKSASELSGDAPRLSFNKCCL
;
A
#
# COMPACT_ATOMS: atom_id res chain seq x y z
N MET A 1 -9.44 -7.99 10.17
CA MET A 1 -8.57 -8.81 9.31
C MET A 1 -9.42 -9.91 8.72
N GLU A 2 -9.52 -9.94 7.40
CA GLU A 2 -10.26 -10.99 6.69
C GLU A 2 -9.27 -12.07 6.30
N SER A 3 -9.61 -13.31 6.62
CA SER A 3 -8.79 -14.46 6.24
C SER A 3 -9.25 -14.99 4.89
N VAL A 4 -8.31 -15.35 4.02
CA VAL A 4 -8.61 -16.13 2.83
C VAL A 4 -8.95 -17.55 3.28
N ILE A 5 -10.24 -17.89 3.35
CA ILE A 5 -10.71 -19.21 3.79
C ILE A 5 -10.52 -20.22 2.65
N ASN A 6 -9.92 -21.37 2.94
CA ASN A 6 -9.62 -22.44 1.98
C ASN A 6 -8.71 -22.02 0.80
N GLY A 7 -7.90 -20.97 0.99
CA GLY A 7 -6.92 -20.55 -0.02
C GLY A 7 -5.67 -21.44 -0.06
N HIS A 8 -4.89 -21.28 -1.13
CA HIS A 8 -3.53 -21.81 -1.22
C HIS A 8 -2.53 -20.63 -1.37
N PRO A 9 -1.30 -20.73 -0.82
CA PRO A 9 -0.29 -19.71 -1.04
C PRO A 9 -0.08 -19.44 -2.52
N ALA A 10 -0.10 -18.16 -2.92
CA ALA A 10 0.23 -17.78 -4.28
C ALA A 10 1.75 -17.93 -4.50
N PRO A 11 2.19 -18.65 -5.55
CA PRO A 11 3.56 -18.57 -6.03
C PRO A 11 4.07 -17.13 -6.16
N GLY A 12 5.34 -16.91 -5.81
CA GLY A 12 5.97 -15.59 -5.88
C GLY A 12 5.91 -14.99 -7.29
N GLY A 13 5.69 -13.68 -7.37
CA GLY A 13 5.61 -12.93 -8.63
C GLY A 13 4.27 -13.02 -9.37
N MET A 14 3.37 -13.96 -9.04
CA MET A 14 2.09 -14.09 -9.77
C MET A 14 1.11 -12.95 -9.48
N LEU A 15 1.22 -12.32 -8.32
CA LEU A 15 0.38 -11.19 -7.91
C LEU A 15 1.22 -9.91 -7.85
N GLY A 16 1.95 -9.61 -8.93
CA GLY A 16 2.97 -8.55 -8.92
C GLY A 16 2.48 -7.14 -8.57
N HIS A 17 1.18 -6.88 -8.73
CA HIS A 17 0.54 -5.63 -8.33
C HIS A 17 0.05 -5.63 -6.87
N GLN A 18 0.02 -6.78 -6.21
CA GLN A 18 -0.42 -6.93 -4.82
C GLN A 18 0.70 -6.51 -3.86
N VAL A 19 0.42 -5.47 -3.10
CA VAL A 19 1.25 -5.00 -1.99
C VAL A 19 0.41 -4.85 -0.73
N TYR A 20 1.05 -4.59 0.40
CA TYR A 20 0.37 -4.40 1.68
C TYR A 20 0.94 -3.21 2.45
N PHE A 21 0.03 -2.47 3.11
CA PHE A 21 0.35 -1.39 4.03
C PHE A 21 0.25 -1.86 5.47
N ASP A 22 1.15 -1.36 6.30
CA ASP A 22 1.01 -1.26 7.73
C ASP A 22 0.44 0.13 8.03
N VAL A 23 -0.79 0.19 8.55
CA VAL A 23 -1.48 1.46 8.82
C VAL A 23 -1.61 1.67 10.31
N THR A 24 -1.06 2.76 10.81
CA THR A 24 -1.18 3.16 12.21
C THR A 24 -2.30 4.18 12.37
N TYR A 25 -3.14 4.00 13.38
CA TYR A 25 -4.28 4.86 13.70
C TYR A 25 -3.98 5.83 14.84
N ASP A 26 -4.87 6.78 15.08
CA ASP A 26 -4.79 7.77 16.15
C ASP A 26 -4.87 7.15 17.56
N ASP A 27 -5.51 5.99 17.70
CA ASP A 27 -5.54 5.17 18.92
C ASP A 27 -4.24 4.36 19.15
N GLY A 28 -3.24 4.53 18.28
CA GLY A 28 -1.95 3.86 18.34
C GLY A 28 -1.96 2.40 17.89
N LYS A 29 -3.12 1.85 17.47
CA LYS A 29 -3.17 0.51 16.89
C LYS A 29 -2.64 0.52 15.47
N THR A 30 -2.23 -0.65 15.03
CA THR A 30 -1.76 -0.88 13.66
C THR A 30 -2.55 -2.02 13.02
N ASN A 31 -2.96 -1.86 11.76
CA ASN A 31 -3.59 -2.90 10.96
C ASN A 31 -2.91 -3.07 9.60
N PHE A 32 -3.04 -4.29 9.06
CA PHE A 32 -2.63 -4.60 7.70
C PHE A 32 -3.77 -4.35 6.72
N CYS A 33 -3.47 -3.66 5.62
CA CYS A 33 -4.40 -3.45 4.52
C CYS A 33 -3.80 -3.91 3.18
N GLY A 34 -4.61 -4.59 2.37
CA GLY A 34 -4.27 -4.95 1.00
C GLY A 34 -4.32 -3.76 0.07
N VAL A 35 -3.43 -3.75 -0.92
CA VAL A 35 -3.24 -2.63 -1.85
C VAL A 35 -2.90 -3.17 -3.24
N SER A 36 -3.42 -2.53 -4.28
CA SER A 36 -3.07 -2.79 -5.67
C SER A 36 -2.32 -1.61 -6.28
N ILE A 37 -1.17 -1.86 -6.89
CA ILE A 37 -0.46 -0.88 -7.71
C ILE A 37 -1.23 -0.73 -9.04
N LEU A 38 -1.78 0.45 -9.30
CA LEU A 38 -2.45 0.76 -10.58
C LEU A 38 -1.49 1.36 -11.60
N THR A 39 -0.60 2.24 -11.11
CA THR A 39 0.42 2.91 -11.92
C THR A 39 1.67 3.10 -11.07
N PRO A 40 2.79 3.56 -11.65
CA PRO A 40 3.98 3.87 -10.87
C PRO A 40 3.79 4.92 -9.75
N TYR A 41 2.69 5.69 -9.77
CA TYR A 41 2.43 6.76 -8.81
C TYR A 41 1.10 6.59 -8.06
N TYR A 42 0.26 5.63 -8.44
CA TYR A 42 -1.08 5.46 -7.89
C TYR A 42 -1.31 4.04 -7.42
N VAL A 43 -1.87 3.93 -6.21
CA VAL A 43 -2.31 2.68 -5.60
C VAL A 43 -3.80 2.74 -5.27
N LEU A 44 -4.45 1.59 -5.27
CA LEU A 44 -5.85 1.41 -4.90
C LEU A 44 -5.97 0.53 -3.66
N THR A 45 -6.83 0.92 -2.73
CA THR A 45 -7.07 0.22 -1.45
C THR A 45 -8.45 0.61 -0.89
N ALA A 46 -8.90 -0.05 0.17
CA ALA A 46 -10.19 0.23 0.78
C ALA A 46 -10.15 1.56 1.58
N GLY A 47 -11.19 2.38 1.44
CA GLY A 47 -11.26 3.67 2.14
C GLY A 47 -11.24 3.56 3.66
N HIS A 48 -11.83 2.50 4.22
CA HIS A 48 -11.87 2.27 5.67
C HIS A 48 -10.47 2.04 6.28
N CYS A 49 -9.47 1.67 5.47
CA CYS A 49 -8.10 1.51 5.94
C CYS A 49 -7.51 2.82 6.46
N PHE A 50 -7.97 3.96 5.95
CA PHE A 50 -7.39 5.28 6.23
C PHE A 50 -8.26 6.20 7.09
N VAL A 51 -9.43 5.71 7.53
CA VAL A 51 -10.23 6.43 8.52
C VAL A 51 -9.42 6.49 9.81
N ASN A 52 -9.13 7.70 10.30
CA ASN A 52 -8.30 7.97 11.48
C ASN A 52 -6.85 7.45 11.40
N ALA A 53 -6.35 7.19 10.19
CA ALA A 53 -4.94 6.80 10.01
C ALA A 53 -4.00 8.00 10.21
N THR A 54 -2.95 7.80 10.99
CA THR A 54 -1.88 8.79 11.23
C THR A 54 -0.68 8.56 10.31
N SER A 55 -0.42 7.31 9.95
CA SER A 55 0.63 6.95 8.98
C SER A 55 0.33 5.63 8.29
N ALA A 56 0.92 5.44 7.12
CA ALA A 56 0.90 4.16 6.43
C ALA A 56 2.26 3.87 5.82
N LYS A 57 2.72 2.62 5.98
CA LYS A 57 4.02 2.15 5.55
C LYS A 57 3.86 0.97 4.60
N LEU A 58 4.47 1.04 3.42
CA LEU A 58 4.59 -0.11 2.53
C LEU A 58 5.51 -1.13 3.18
N ILE A 59 5.03 -2.37 3.32
CA ILE A 59 5.77 -3.41 4.05
C ILE A 59 5.99 -4.69 3.25
N GLY A 60 5.43 -4.79 2.03
CA GLY A 60 5.94 -5.73 1.03
C GLY A 60 5.02 -5.97 -0.15
N SER A 61 5.45 -6.91 -0.99
CA SER A 61 4.89 -7.28 -2.28
C SER A 61 5.16 -8.75 -2.55
N SER A 62 4.33 -9.37 -3.39
CA SER A 62 4.64 -10.71 -3.91
C SER A 62 5.70 -10.71 -5.03
N ASP A 63 5.99 -9.54 -5.60
CA ASP A 63 7.04 -9.29 -6.60
C ASP A 63 8.01 -8.22 -6.09
N GLY A 64 9.24 -8.64 -5.79
CA GLY A 64 10.28 -7.77 -5.25
C GLY A 64 10.82 -6.75 -6.24
N ASP A 65 10.76 -7.02 -7.54
CA ASP A 65 11.29 -6.11 -8.56
C ASP A 65 10.28 -5.01 -8.91
N LEU A 66 8.99 -5.35 -9.01
CA LEU A 66 7.93 -4.35 -9.08
C LEU A 66 7.90 -3.46 -7.83
N PHE A 67 8.09 -4.05 -6.65
CA PHE A 67 8.16 -3.30 -5.40
C PHE A 67 9.30 -2.28 -5.39
N LYS A 68 10.50 -2.68 -5.80
CA LYS A 68 11.66 -1.78 -5.89
C LYS A 68 11.39 -0.61 -6.83
N ARG A 69 10.79 -0.86 -8.00
CA ARG A 69 10.47 0.18 -8.99
C ARG A 69 9.48 1.20 -8.44
N PHE A 70 8.40 0.72 -7.82
CA PHE A 70 7.41 1.58 -7.18
C PHE A 70 8.02 2.42 -6.05
N VAL A 71 8.78 1.81 -5.14
CA VAL A 71 9.43 2.52 -4.02
C VAL A 71 10.45 3.53 -4.51
N GLN A 72 11.24 3.21 -5.55
CA GLN A 72 12.19 4.15 -6.16
C GLN A 72 11.46 5.38 -6.73
N GLN A 73 10.34 5.19 -7.42
CA GLN A 73 9.55 6.30 -7.97
C GLN A 73 8.91 7.17 -6.88
N VAL A 74 8.35 6.57 -5.83
CA VAL A 74 7.78 7.33 -4.70
C VAL A 74 8.86 8.13 -3.95
N LYS A 75 10.06 7.56 -3.76
CA LYS A 75 11.20 8.28 -3.16
C LYS A 75 11.62 9.49 -4.00
N SER A 76 11.78 9.30 -5.31
CA SER A 76 12.13 10.41 -6.22
C SER A 76 11.06 11.52 -6.26
N ALA A 77 9.78 11.17 -6.03
CA ALA A 77 8.70 12.14 -5.96
C ALA A 77 8.70 12.91 -4.63
N SER A 78 9.06 12.27 -3.51
CA SER A 78 9.14 12.93 -2.19
C SER A 78 10.29 13.93 -2.04
N GLU A 79 11.41 13.69 -2.75
CA GLU A 79 12.55 14.63 -2.77
C GLU A 79 12.20 15.94 -3.51
N LEU A 80 11.19 15.91 -4.39
CA LEU A 80 10.72 17.09 -5.13
C LEU A 80 9.67 17.91 -4.35
N SER A 81 9.02 17.35 -3.32
CA SER A 81 7.90 17.98 -2.62
C SER A 81 8.21 18.50 -1.20
N GLY A 82 9.37 18.19 -0.60
CA GLY A 82 9.71 18.64 0.76
C GLY A 82 8.82 18.06 1.90
N ASP A 83 7.70 17.44 1.55
CA ASP A 83 6.81 16.67 2.41
C ASP A 83 7.14 15.17 2.29
N ALA A 84 7.16 14.46 3.44
CA ALA A 84 7.13 12.99 3.48
C ALA A 84 6.04 12.48 2.51
N PRO A 85 6.19 11.31 1.85
CA PRO A 85 5.27 10.85 0.82
C PRO A 85 3.83 10.77 1.36
N ARG A 86 3.11 11.87 1.24
CA ARG A 86 1.68 11.96 1.50
C ARG A 86 1.06 11.32 0.28
N LEU A 87 0.77 10.04 0.40
CA LEU A 87 -0.18 9.37 -0.49
C LEU A 87 -1.46 10.21 -0.43
N SER A 88 -1.71 10.97 -1.50
CA SER A 88 -2.92 11.77 -1.58
C SER A 88 -4.08 10.80 -1.72
N PHE A 89 -4.79 10.55 -0.61
CA PHE A 89 -5.98 9.73 -0.56
C PHE A 89 -7.14 10.50 -1.17
N ASN A 90 -7.09 10.73 -2.47
CA ASN A 90 -8.32 10.98 -3.21
C ASN A 90 -9.14 9.69 -3.07
N LYS A 91 -10.23 9.74 -2.30
CA LYS A 91 -11.26 8.70 -2.29
C LYS A 91 -11.68 8.48 -3.74
N CYS A 92 -11.12 7.48 -4.38
CA CYS A 92 -11.50 7.08 -5.72
C CYS A 92 -12.14 5.70 -5.60
N CYS A 93 -13.22 5.55 -6.38
CA CYS A 93 -14.15 4.41 -6.48
C CYS A 93 -15.40 4.53 -5.59
N LEU A 94 -16.46 5.01 -6.27
CA LEU A 94 -17.89 4.61 -6.30
C LEU A 94 -18.54 4.09 -5.02
#